data_AF-A0A494XXV8-F1
#
_entry.id   AF-A0A494XXV8-F1
#
_cell.length_a   1.000
_cell.length_b   1.000
_cell.length_c   1.000
_cell.angle_alpha   90.00
_cell.angle_beta   90.00
_cell.angle_gamma   90.00
#
_symmetry.space_group_name_H-M   'P 1'
#
loop_
_entity.id
_entity.type
_entity.pdbx_description
1 polymer ?
#
loop_
_entity_poly.entity_id
_entity_poly.type
_entity_poly.pdbx_seq_one_letter_code
_entity_poly.pdbx_strand_id
1 'polypeptide(L)'
;MLNSKKGEFHFFINAYFPFVAIARYSIGNEFHFLEKNELKDDFRLFIECNYFILTRELLEQPFTKEDIIELDKNEIKQYYYWKPETIKDIVFNN
;
A
#
# COMPACT_ATOMS: atom_id res chain seq x y z
N MET A 1 -29.26 -12.35 -12.34
CA MET A 1 -28.57 -12.63 -11.07
C MET A 1 -27.07 -12.51 -11.31
N LEU A 2 -26.48 -11.37 -10.94
CA LEU A 2 -25.02 -11.21 -10.97
C LEU A 2 -24.46 -11.94 -9.75
N ASN A 3 -23.93 -13.13 -10.00
CA ASN A 3 -23.20 -13.93 -9.02
C ASN A 3 -22.01 -13.09 -8.53
N SER A 4 -22.03 -12.65 -7.27
CA SER A 4 -20.85 -12.05 -6.66
C SER A 4 -19.80 -13.15 -6.52
N LYS A 5 -18.91 -13.30 -7.50
CA LYS A 5 -17.61 -13.90 -7.23
C LYS A 5 -16.99 -13.02 -6.16
N LYS A 6 -16.96 -13.50 -4.92
CA LYS A 6 -16.17 -12.89 -3.84
C LYS A 6 -14.76 -12.74 -4.40
N GLY A 7 -14.38 -11.52 -4.76
CA GLY A 7 -13.08 -11.25 -5.38
C GLY A 7 -11.99 -11.72 -4.43
N GLU A 8 -10.96 -12.37 -4.97
CA GLU A 8 -9.79 -12.74 -4.19
C GLU A 8 -9.13 -11.46 -3.65
N PHE A 9 -8.98 -11.41 -2.33
CA PHE A 9 -8.25 -10.34 -1.65
C PHE A 9 -6.79 -10.74 -1.53
N HIS A 10 -5.90 -9.79 -1.82
CA HIS A 10 -4.46 -9.90 -1.64
C HIS A 10 -4.04 -8.97 -0.52
N PHE A 11 -3.19 -9.47 0.37
CA PHE A 11 -2.68 -8.74 1.52
C PHE A 11 -1.19 -8.47 1.29
N PHE A 12 -0.81 -7.21 1.35
CA PHE A 12 0.57 -6.75 1.27
C PHE A 12 0.98 -6.33 2.68
N ILE A 13 1.94 -7.04 3.27
CA ILE A 13 2.43 -6.79 4.63
C ILE A 13 3.86 -6.29 4.51
N ASN A 14 4.16 -5.14 5.11
CA ASN A 14 5.53 -4.64 5.15
C ASN A 14 6.39 -5.52 6.06
N ALA A 15 7.63 -5.78 5.66
CA ALA A 15 8.52 -6.72 6.35
C ALA A 15 9.04 -6.20 7.70
N TYR A 16 9.04 -4.89 7.92
CA TYR A 16 9.72 -4.22 9.04
C TYR A 16 8.79 -3.39 9.93
N PHE A 17 7.71 -2.85 9.36
CA PHE A 17 6.75 -1.99 10.02
C PHE A 17 5.35 -2.63 9.97
N PRO A 18 4.46 -2.32 10.94
CA PRO A 18 3.11 -2.88 10.99
C PRO A 18 2.18 -2.23 9.96
N PHE A 19 2.62 -2.08 8.72
CA PHE A 19 1.82 -1.59 7.60
C PHE A 19 1.21 -2.75 6.82
N VAL A 20 -0.08 -2.64 6.52
CA VAL A 20 -0.79 -3.59 5.66
C VAL A 20 -1.58 -2.83 4.60
N ALA A 21 -1.57 -3.33 3.37
CA ALA A 21 -2.48 -2.89 2.32
C ALA A 21 -3.27 -4.08 1.79
N ILE A 22 -4.52 -3.83 1.41
CA ILE A 22 -5.42 -4.85 0.90
C ILE A 22 -5.78 -4.45 -0.52
N ALA A 23 -5.68 -5.40 -1.44
CA ALA A 23 -6.04 -5.20 -2.83
C ALA A 23 -6.97 -6.30 -3.32
N ARG A 24 -7.68 -6.02 -4.41
CA ARG A 24 -8.38 -7.02 -5.21
C ARG A 24 -7.67 -7.21 -6.53
N TYR A 25 -7.69 -8.43 -7.04
CA TYR A 25 -7.24 -8.68 -8.41
C TYR A 25 -8.18 -7.97 -9.39
N SER A 26 -7.61 -7.10 -10.24
CA SER A 26 -8.33 -6.55 -11.39
C SER A 26 -7.88 -7.24 -12.67
N ILE A 27 -8.79 -7.31 -13.63
CA ILE A 27 -8.54 -7.89 -14.94
C ILE A 27 -7.41 -7.07 -15.60
N GLY A 28 -6.27 -7.72 -15.88
CA GLY A 28 -5.10 -7.06 -16.47
C GLY A 28 -3.80 -7.16 -15.66
N ASN A 29 -3.72 -8.02 -14.64
CA ASN A 29 -2.56 -8.16 -13.73
C ASN A 29 -2.30 -6.93 -12.84
N GLU A 30 -3.28 -6.06 -12.65
CA GLU A 30 -3.14 -4.90 -11.77
C GLU A 30 -3.90 -5.12 -10.47
N PHE A 31 -3.19 -4.92 -9.35
CA PHE A 31 -3.80 -4.90 -8.03
C PHE A 31 -4.52 -3.57 -7.82
N HIS A 32 -5.80 -3.63 -7.48
CA HIS A 32 -6.56 -2.46 -7.06
C HIS A 32 -6.63 -2.42 -5.54
N PHE A 33 -5.87 -1.52 -4.93
CA PHE A 33 -5.90 -1.30 -3.48
C PHE A 33 -7.27 -0.76 -3.06
N LEU A 34 -7.70 -1.16 -1.86
CA LEU A 34 -8.99 -0.78 -1.33
C LEU A 34 -8.99 0.67 -0.83
N GLU A 35 -10.11 1.34 -1.07
CA GLU A 35 -10.39 2.67 -0.54
C GLU A 35 -10.92 2.60 0.90
N LYS A 36 -10.93 3.74 1.61
CA LYS A 36 -11.34 3.82 3.02
C LYS A 36 -12.75 3.30 3.28
N ASN A 37 -13.67 3.51 2.34
CA ASN A 37 -15.05 3.02 2.41
C ASN A 37 -15.16 1.49 2.24
N GLU A 38 -14.21 0.86 1.53
CA GLU A 38 -14.17 -0.59 1.29
C GLU A 38 -13.48 -1.37 2.41
N LEU A 39 -12.67 -0.70 3.24
CA LEU A 39 -11.93 -1.30 4.35
C LEU A 39 -12.76 -1.50 5.64
N LYS A 40 -14.07 -1.23 5.60
CA LYS A 40 -14.94 -1.31 6.78
C LYS A 40 -15.27 -2.74 7.17
N ASP A 41 -15.59 -2.91 8.46
CA ASP A 41 -16.08 -4.10 9.21
C ASP A 41 -15.32 -5.44 9.01
N ASP A 42 -15.02 -5.84 7.79
CA ASP A 42 -14.40 -7.11 7.43
C ASP A 42 -12.91 -7.21 7.78
N PHE A 43 -12.22 -6.07 7.95
CA PHE A 43 -10.77 -6.00 8.21
C PHE A 43 -10.39 -5.39 9.56
N ARG A 44 -11.35 -5.26 10.48
CA ARG A 44 -11.11 -4.71 11.83
C ARG A 44 -10.04 -5.45 12.62
N LEU A 45 -9.90 -6.76 12.39
CA LEU A 45 -8.90 -7.60 13.06
C LEU A 45 -7.46 -7.08 12.89
N PHE A 46 -7.13 -6.49 11.73
CA PHE A 46 -5.80 -5.91 11.53
C PHE A 46 -5.54 -4.74 12.49
N ILE A 47 -6.55 -3.89 12.68
CA ILE A 47 -6.46 -2.75 13.61
C ILE A 47 -6.33 -3.26 15.05
N GLU A 48 -7.09 -4.28 15.43
CA GLU A 48 -7.00 -4.92 16.76
C GLU A 48 -5.61 -5.55 17.00
N CYS A 49 -4.97 -6.05 15.95
CA CYS A 49 -3.60 -6.57 15.97
C CYS A 49 -2.52 -5.49 15.83
N ASN A 50 -2.85 -4.20 15.99
CA ASN A 50 -1.95 -3.04 15.86
C ASN A 50 -1.32 -2.86 14.47
N TYR A 51 -1.96 -3.33 13.41
CA TYR A 51 -1.59 -2.96 12.04
C TYR A 51 -2.23 -1.64 11.63
N PHE A 52 -1.47 -0.84 10.90
CA PHE A 52 -1.94 0.33 10.19
C PHE A 52 -2.33 -0.08 8.77
N ILE A 53 -3.63 0.00 8.49
CA ILE A 53 -4.15 -0.28 7.15
C ILE A 53 -3.94 0.94 6.25
N LEU A 54 -3.14 0.79 5.21
CA LEU A 54 -2.87 1.82 4.20
C LEU A 54 -3.96 1.78 3.13
N THR A 55 -4.59 2.94 2.91
CA THR A 55 -5.63 3.11 1.89
C THR A 55 -5.00 3.28 0.51
N ARG A 56 -5.77 2.98 -0.54
CA ARG A 56 -5.41 3.32 -1.92
C ARG A 56 -4.95 4.77 -2.08
N GLU A 57 -5.75 5.71 -1.54
CA GLU A 57 -5.46 7.15 -1.61
C GLU A 57 -4.07 7.49 -1.06
N LEU A 58 -3.66 6.88 0.04
CA LEU A 58 -2.33 7.08 0.63
C LEU A 58 -1.23 6.42 -0.20
N LEU A 59 -1.47 5.21 -0.68
CA LEU A 59 -0.50 4.42 -1.44
C LEU A 59 -0.19 5.02 -2.82
N GLU A 60 -1.18 5.64 -3.45
CA GLU A 60 -1.05 6.30 -4.76
C GLU A 60 -0.56 7.76 -4.67
N GLN A 61 -0.34 8.28 -3.46
CA GLN A 61 0.26 9.61 -3.31
C GLN A 61 1.64 9.65 -3.97
N PRO A 62 1.93 10.71 -4.73
CA PRO A 62 3.24 10.89 -5.34
C PRO A 62 4.28 11.07 -4.23
N PHE A 63 5.41 10.40 -4.39
CA PHE A 63 6.56 10.65 -3.53
C PHE A 63 7.40 11.78 -4.13
N THR A 64 7.39 12.95 -3.49
CA THR A 64 7.94 14.17 -4.09
C THR A 64 9.33 14.48 -3.57
N LYS A 65 9.97 15.51 -4.16
CA LYS A 65 11.31 15.94 -3.73
C LYS A 65 11.31 16.56 -2.34
N GLU A 66 10.19 17.12 -1.92
CA GLU A 66 10.01 17.70 -0.60
C GLU A 66 10.08 16.62 0.48
N ASP A 67 9.56 15.42 0.21
CA ASP A 67 9.64 14.25 1.11
C ASP A 67 11.07 13.74 1.30
N ILE A 68 11.98 14.08 0.38
CA ILE A 68 13.39 13.63 0.38
C ILE A 68 14.26 14.52 1.27
N ILE A 69 13.82 15.74 1.59
CA ILE A 69 14.63 16.73 2.30
C ILE A 69 15.04 16.23 3.69
N GLU A 70 14.21 15.39 4.31
CA GLU A 70 14.45 14.83 5.64
C GLU A 70 15.21 13.49 5.61
N LEU A 71 15.48 12.93 4.42
CA LEU A 71 16.18 11.66 4.28
C LEU A 71 17.69 11.78 4.48
N ASP A 72 18.29 10.71 4.99
CA ASP A 72 19.74 10.61 5.14
C ASP A 72 20.47 10.41 3.80
N LYS A 73 21.80 10.51 3.83
CA LYS A 73 22.63 10.41 2.61
C LYS A 73 22.53 9.06 1.89
N ASN A 74 22.26 7.97 2.61
CA ASN A 74 22.12 6.64 2.03
C ASN A 74 20.71 6.46 1.44
N GLU A 75 19.68 6.94 2.13
CA GLU A 75 18.30 6.94 1.66
C GLU A 75 18.15 7.76 0.37
N ILE A 76 18.80 8.93 0.29
CA ILE A 76 18.86 9.75 -0.94
C ILE A 76 19.51 8.97 -2.09
N LYS A 77 20.59 8.22 -1.84
CA LYS A 77 21.23 7.40 -2.88
C LYS A 77 20.30 6.30 -3.38
N GLN A 78 19.58 5.64 -2.47
CA GLN A 78 18.61 4.61 -2.83
C GLN A 78 17.46 5.20 -3.66
N TYR A 79 16.96 6.38 -3.29
CA TYR A 79 15.96 7.10 -4.07
C TYR A 79 16.42 7.33 -5.51
N TYR A 80 17.62 7.87 -5.74
CA TYR A 80 18.10 8.13 -7.10
C TYR A 80 18.39 6.86 -7.89
N TYR A 81 18.74 5.78 -7.22
CA TYR A 81 18.99 4.48 -7.85
C TYR A 81 17.69 3.82 -8.31
N TRP A 82 16.71 3.73 -7.42
CA TRP A 82 15.49 2.95 -7.63
C TRP A 82 14.32 3.78 -8.19
N LYS A 83 14.31 5.10 -7.97
CA LYS A 83 13.35 6.08 -8.49
C LYS A 83 11.89 5.73 -8.18
N PRO A 84 11.51 5.61 -6.89
CA PRO A 84 10.10 5.40 -6.53
C PRO A 84 9.26 6.61 -6.96
N GLU A 85 8.05 6.34 -7.44
CA GLU A 85 7.11 7.38 -7.88
C GLU A 85 6.00 7.60 -6.84
N THR A 86 5.65 6.56 -6.10
CA THR A 86 4.53 6.56 -5.14
C THR A 86 4.93 6.03 -3.76
N ILE A 87 4.13 6.37 -2.74
CA ILE A 87 4.31 5.82 -1.37
C ILE A 87 4.25 4.29 -1.36
N LYS A 88 3.38 3.68 -2.19
CA LYS A 88 3.31 2.23 -2.36
C LYS A 88 4.66 1.63 -2.68
N ASP A 89 5.39 2.24 -3.62
CA ASP A 89 6.67 1.72 -4.06
C ASP A 89 7.56 1.63 -2.83
N ILE A 90 7.69 2.72 -2.07
CA ILE A 90 8.53 2.83 -0.86
C ILE A 90 8.14 1.82 0.20
N VAL A 91 6.86 1.75 0.55
CA VAL A 91 6.39 0.93 1.67
C VAL A 91 6.43 -0.56 1.35
N PHE A 92 6.24 -0.98 0.10
CA PHE A 92 6.28 -2.40 -0.25
C PHE A 92 7.49 -2.78 -1.11
N ASN A 93 8.56 -1.99 -1.02
CA ASN A 93 9.87 -2.35 -1.56
C ASN A 93 10.47 -3.49 -0.74
N ASN A 94 10.59 -4.67 -1.35
CA ASN A 94 11.29 -5.83 -0.78
C ASN A 94 12.33 -6.33 -1.76
#